data_AF-N1PPI0-F1
#
_entry.id   AF-N1PPI0-F1
#
_cell.length_a   1.000
_cell.length_b   1.000
_cell.length_c   1.000
_cell.angle_alpha   90.00
_cell.angle_beta   90.00
_cell.angle_gamma   90.00
#
_symmetry.space_group_name_H-M   'P 1'
#
loop_
_entity.id
_entity.type
_entity.pdbx_description
1 polymer ?
#
loop_
_entity_poly.entity_id
_entity_poly.type
_entity_poly.pdbx_seq_one_letter_code
_entity_poly.pdbx_strand_id
1 'polypeptide(L)'
;MPRQQVYGKRSRAIYDALPAPLSSPEQPPPKPARTKKTTAASKQAEPKQEANVAVRRSPRKTLGEKSHNVVLLPVEAIQYAKEMKQPRVKRKGHIVWDSDDEEDVRAVKARDHQNEEELLCDMTSLRLDTVNLDHEPDALEQATKDFGGLSLQPQDEGASTIEVQHRKSPKEDINEYETHCGSILELSSHRLTCFETWSEQLSQHFAVTKIAEASFGEVYRLSLQEDLSAFVSTDESVFKIIPLKAPDSTLPVDKRKRKAAMAKQDAMTAPDGVATEVKLLQRMSAIPGFTNFRDVRILQGRPPPAFAQAFKAWNAVQKKKKKDLSHFPDPSKKSSYTADQLWAVIEMQDAGTDLERLVEEGLTTSIWTTWDIFWQTVLSLAKGEEGAQFEHRDLHLGNICVRRSSSSSANDPIDPTLTLNFTSHETTIIDYTISRCLMSPSSSTTPEIAHQDLTRDPTIFEGDSSEEYQYDIYRYMRGALYFDDPLAECHTLQTEMDQSGRTWEQYHPQTNLVWLHLILYKLLEQVYWPSQWKAPSRNKQKQEYVLHKRAKELGKILLKVQDFLDPSAIIGNGICSAGDLVVLALQEEWLGVEDVVGRHCGGGGDESALVSQLEGLEL
;
A
#
# COMPACT_ATOMS: atom_id res chain seq x y z
N MET A 1 28.28 -11.62 -13.38
CA MET A 1 27.47 -10.55 -12.79
C MET A 1 26.32 -11.21 -12.05
N PRO A 2 26.15 -10.99 -10.74
CA PRO A 2 24.85 -11.18 -10.10
C PRO A 2 23.79 -10.45 -10.94
N ARG A 3 22.60 -11.04 -11.11
CA ARG A 3 21.53 -10.37 -11.84
C ARG A 3 21.01 -9.22 -10.98
N GLN A 4 20.90 -8.04 -11.60
CA GLN A 4 20.35 -6.83 -10.99
C GLN A 4 18.94 -7.16 -10.47
N GLN A 5 18.68 -6.92 -9.18
CA GLN A 5 17.31 -6.92 -8.66
C GLN A 5 16.63 -5.70 -9.29
N VAL A 6 15.55 -5.92 -10.01
CA VAL A 6 14.81 -4.83 -10.66
C VAL A 6 13.62 -4.53 -9.76
N TYR A 7 13.70 -3.42 -9.03
CA TYR A 7 12.56 -2.81 -8.34
C TYR A 7 11.90 -1.84 -9.32
N GLY A 8 10.56 -1.81 -9.33
CA GLY A 8 9.78 -1.15 -10.37
C GLY A 8 9.78 -1.92 -11.70
N LYS A 9 8.60 -2.09 -12.30
CA LYS A 9 8.50 -2.63 -13.68
C LYS A 9 8.86 -1.53 -14.67
N ARG A 10 9.36 -1.92 -15.84
CA ARG A 10 9.46 -1.03 -17.01
C ARG A 10 8.08 -0.61 -17.51
N SER A 11 7.65 0.59 -17.13
CA SER A 11 6.50 1.22 -17.74
C SER A 11 6.85 1.66 -19.16
N ARG A 12 6.17 1.09 -20.17
CA ARG A 12 6.28 1.54 -21.58
C ARG A 12 5.03 2.29 -22.02
N ALA A 13 4.27 2.86 -21.08
CA ALA A 13 3.19 3.77 -21.40
C ALA A 13 3.77 4.88 -22.31
N ILE A 14 3.32 4.91 -23.57
CA ILE A 14 3.66 5.99 -24.49
C ILE A 14 2.77 7.15 -24.05
N TYR A 15 3.35 8.07 -23.30
CA TYR A 15 2.71 9.32 -22.95
C TYR A 15 2.66 10.17 -24.22
N ASP A 16 1.50 10.23 -24.88
CA ASP A 16 1.23 11.32 -25.81
C ASP A 16 1.11 12.58 -24.95
N ALA A 17 2.25 13.23 -24.73
CA ALA A 17 2.35 14.45 -23.93
C ALA A 17 1.45 15.52 -24.54
N LEU A 18 0.26 15.68 -23.98
CA LEU A 18 -0.46 16.94 -24.10
C LEU A 18 0.37 17.98 -23.34
N PRO A 19 0.51 19.22 -23.85
CA PRO A 19 1.32 20.24 -23.21
C PRO A 19 0.72 20.60 -21.85
N ALA A 20 1.20 19.92 -20.81
CA ALA A 20 1.02 20.29 -19.41
C ALA A 20 2.16 21.24 -19.02
N PRO A 21 1.92 22.22 -18.13
CA PRO A 21 2.97 23.11 -17.62
C PRO A 21 3.79 22.39 -16.54
N LEU A 22 4.34 21.22 -16.84
CA LEU A 22 5.11 20.40 -15.91
C LEU A 22 6.56 20.38 -16.39
N SER A 23 7.47 20.90 -15.58
CA SER A 23 8.91 20.82 -15.83
C SER A 23 9.48 19.72 -14.94
N SER A 24 10.04 18.66 -15.54
CA SER A 24 10.97 17.80 -14.80
C SER A 24 12.24 18.62 -14.52
N PRO A 25 12.90 18.47 -13.35
CA PRO A 25 14.22 19.04 -13.14
C PRO A 25 15.19 18.44 -14.19
N GLU A 26 15.69 19.25 -15.13
CA GLU A 26 16.56 18.77 -16.21
C GLU A 26 17.99 18.50 -15.69
N GLN A 27 18.52 17.30 -15.94
CA GLN A 27 19.96 17.06 -16.05
C GLN A 27 20.36 16.77 -17.51
N PRO A 28 21.55 17.19 -17.96
CA PRO A 28 21.92 17.17 -19.38
C PRO A 28 22.25 15.76 -19.92
N PRO A 29 21.86 15.44 -21.17
CA PRO A 29 21.93 14.08 -21.70
C PRO A 29 23.34 13.66 -22.19
N PRO A 30 23.73 12.38 -22.02
CA PRO A 30 24.87 11.79 -22.72
C PRO A 30 24.49 11.30 -24.14
N LYS A 31 25.46 11.37 -25.06
CA LYS A 31 25.29 11.18 -26.52
C LYS A 31 25.07 9.71 -26.93
N PRO A 32 24.18 9.41 -27.90
CA PRO A 32 23.87 8.04 -28.29
C PRO A 32 24.77 7.46 -29.39
N ALA A 33 25.10 6.16 -29.27
CA ALA A 33 25.75 5.36 -30.30
C ALA A 33 24.74 4.47 -31.06
N ARG A 34 24.84 4.50 -32.40
CA ARG A 34 24.03 3.77 -33.39
C ARG A 34 24.17 2.24 -33.30
N THR A 35 23.09 1.50 -33.56
CA THR A 35 23.14 0.21 -34.29
C THR A 35 21.82 -0.13 -34.99
N LYS A 36 21.93 -0.94 -36.06
CA LYS A 36 21.01 -1.11 -37.19
C LYS A 36 19.98 -2.22 -36.97
N LYS A 37 18.77 -2.04 -37.55
CA LYS A 37 17.71 -3.05 -37.68
C LYS A 37 17.85 -3.85 -38.98
N THR A 38 17.48 -5.12 -38.94
CA THR A 38 17.07 -5.93 -40.10
C THR A 38 15.75 -6.66 -39.80
N THR A 39 14.90 -6.71 -40.82
CA THR A 39 13.50 -7.16 -40.83
C THR A 39 13.37 -8.58 -41.39
N ALA A 40 12.38 -9.36 -40.93
CA ALA A 40 11.76 -10.44 -41.71
C ALA A 40 10.36 -10.81 -41.18
N ALA A 41 9.50 -11.24 -42.10
CA ALA A 41 8.04 -11.22 -42.02
C ALA A 41 7.36 -12.58 -41.79
N SER A 42 6.17 -12.49 -41.17
CA SER A 42 4.91 -13.27 -41.22
C SER A 42 4.82 -14.63 -41.95
N LYS A 43 4.06 -15.57 -41.34
CA LYS A 43 2.83 -16.17 -41.94
C LYS A 43 2.00 -16.98 -40.92
N GLN A 44 0.67 -16.80 -41.00
CA GLN A 44 -0.41 -17.41 -40.23
C GLN A 44 -0.87 -18.77 -40.80
N ALA A 45 -1.48 -19.61 -39.96
CA ALA A 45 -2.66 -20.44 -40.29
C ALA A 45 -3.34 -20.96 -39.01
N GLU A 46 -4.66 -21.06 -39.04
CA GLU A 46 -5.63 -21.37 -37.97
C GLU A 46 -6.69 -22.35 -38.58
N PRO A 47 -7.74 -22.83 -37.87
CA PRO A 47 -7.80 -23.83 -36.79
C PRO A 47 -8.79 -24.98 -37.13
N LYS A 48 -9.00 -25.97 -36.24
CA LYS A 48 -10.27 -26.75 -36.16
C LYS A 48 -10.61 -27.19 -34.73
N GLN A 49 -11.89 -27.02 -34.39
CA GLN A 49 -12.59 -27.32 -33.14
C GLN A 49 -13.18 -28.73 -33.13
N GLU A 50 -13.40 -29.30 -31.93
CA GLU A 50 -14.43 -30.28 -31.55
C GLU A 50 -14.45 -30.30 -30.00
N ALA A 51 -15.51 -29.93 -29.28
CA ALA A 51 -16.86 -30.48 -29.09
C ALA A 51 -16.98 -31.12 -27.68
N ASN A 52 -17.85 -30.51 -26.86
CA ASN A 52 -18.12 -30.73 -25.44
C ASN A 52 -18.89 -32.03 -25.12
N VAL A 53 -18.70 -32.58 -23.91
CA VAL A 53 -19.76 -33.25 -23.14
C VAL A 53 -19.63 -32.91 -21.64
N ALA A 54 -20.69 -32.38 -21.06
CA ALA A 54 -20.80 -31.95 -19.67
C ALA A 54 -21.43 -33.03 -18.77
N VAL A 55 -21.00 -33.11 -17.51
CA VAL A 55 -21.72 -33.83 -16.43
C VAL A 55 -21.72 -32.98 -15.16
N ARG A 56 -22.93 -32.64 -14.69
CA ARG A 56 -23.26 -31.87 -13.49
C ARG A 56 -23.04 -32.65 -12.20
N ARG A 57 -22.56 -32.02 -11.10
CA ARG A 57 -23.03 -32.24 -9.69
C ARG A 57 -22.68 -31.10 -8.71
N SER A 58 -23.74 -30.43 -8.24
CA SER A 58 -24.09 -29.79 -6.94
C SER A 58 -23.04 -29.22 -5.95
N PRO A 59 -23.36 -28.10 -5.25
CA PRO A 59 -22.38 -27.20 -4.61
C PRO A 59 -22.20 -27.41 -3.09
N ARG A 60 -21.04 -27.02 -2.56
CA ARG A 60 -20.83 -26.80 -1.12
C ARG A 60 -20.10 -25.48 -0.83
N LYS A 61 -20.79 -24.69 0.00
CA LYS A 61 -20.45 -23.53 0.86
C LYS A 61 -19.02 -22.97 0.83
N THR A 62 -18.90 -21.70 0.42
CA THR A 62 -17.76 -20.80 0.59
C THR A 62 -17.74 -20.13 1.98
N LEU A 63 -16.54 -19.95 2.53
CA LEU A 63 -16.19 -19.18 3.73
C LEU A 63 -15.77 -17.76 3.34
N GLY A 64 -16.11 -16.77 4.18
CA GLY A 64 -15.55 -15.42 4.13
C GLY A 64 -16.53 -14.37 4.68
N GLU A 65 -16.64 -14.24 6.00
CA GLU A 65 -17.34 -13.12 6.62
C GLU A 65 -16.56 -11.82 6.39
N LYS A 66 -17.27 -10.75 6.01
CA LYS A 66 -16.73 -9.40 5.82
C LYS A 66 -16.34 -8.82 7.18
N SER A 67 -15.09 -8.40 7.36
CA SER A 67 -14.69 -7.58 8.52
C SER A 67 -15.10 -6.13 8.28
N HIS A 68 -15.83 -5.55 9.24
CA HIS A 68 -16.08 -4.11 9.30
C HIS A 68 -14.90 -3.47 10.04
N ASN A 69 -14.00 -2.80 9.31
CA ASN A 69 -12.80 -2.20 9.91
C ASN A 69 -13.13 -0.90 10.66
N VAL A 70 -12.60 -0.77 11.88
CA VAL A 70 -12.62 0.46 12.69
C VAL A 70 -11.63 1.46 12.05
N VAL A 71 -12.09 2.67 11.76
CA VAL A 71 -11.26 3.68 11.10
C VAL A 71 -10.22 4.22 12.08
N LEU A 72 -8.95 3.89 11.87
CA LEU A 72 -7.82 4.61 12.47
C LEU A 72 -7.70 5.96 11.74
N LEU A 73 -7.76 7.05 12.51
CA LEU A 73 -7.78 8.42 12.00
C LEU A 73 -6.48 9.14 12.38
N PRO A 74 -5.89 9.98 11.51
CA PRO A 74 -4.77 10.82 11.89
C PRO A 74 -5.13 11.72 13.09
N VAL A 75 -4.35 11.65 14.16
CA VAL A 75 -4.67 12.30 15.45
C VAL A 75 -4.75 13.82 15.29
N GLU A 76 -3.92 14.40 14.43
CA GLU A 76 -3.93 15.84 14.16
C GLU A 76 -5.16 16.27 13.35
N ALA A 77 -5.60 15.44 12.39
CA ALA A 77 -6.84 15.69 11.66
C ALA A 77 -8.07 15.58 12.58
N ILE A 78 -8.04 14.64 13.54
CA ILE A 78 -9.03 14.54 14.62
C ILE A 78 -9.02 15.81 15.47
N GLN A 79 -7.85 16.24 15.92
CA GLN A 79 -7.69 17.40 16.80
C GLN A 79 -8.18 18.67 16.10
N TYR A 80 -7.82 18.86 14.83
CA TYR A 80 -8.33 19.94 14.00
C TYR A 80 -9.86 19.91 13.84
N ALA A 81 -10.43 18.73 13.56
CA ALA A 81 -11.88 18.55 13.48
C ALA A 81 -12.59 18.85 14.81
N LYS A 82 -11.97 18.51 15.95
CA LYS A 82 -12.46 18.87 17.29
C LYS A 82 -12.43 20.38 17.52
N GLU A 83 -11.38 21.08 17.09
CA GLU A 83 -11.26 22.54 17.22
C GLU A 83 -12.26 23.31 16.35
N MET A 84 -12.58 22.79 15.15
CA MET A 84 -13.59 23.36 14.26
C MET A 84 -15.03 23.21 14.78
N LYS A 85 -15.29 22.24 15.68
CA LYS A 85 -16.60 22.06 16.35
C LYS A 85 -16.86 23.04 17.49
N GLN A 86 -15.87 23.84 17.91
CA GLN A 86 -16.11 24.96 18.81
C GLN A 86 -16.58 26.19 18.02
N PRO A 87 -17.64 26.91 18.45
CA PRO A 87 -18.16 28.05 17.71
C PRO A 87 -17.13 29.18 17.68
N ARG A 88 -16.38 29.28 16.58
CA ARG A 88 -15.53 30.43 16.31
C ARG A 88 -16.39 31.61 15.87
N VAL A 89 -16.26 32.72 16.60
CA VAL A 89 -16.78 34.03 16.21
C VAL A 89 -16.22 34.35 14.83
N LYS A 90 -17.11 34.42 13.82
CA LYS A 90 -16.76 34.73 12.44
C LYS A 90 -15.99 36.06 12.37
N ARG A 91 -14.67 36.00 12.16
CA ARG A 91 -13.93 37.14 11.62
C ARG A 91 -14.36 37.28 10.16
N LYS A 92 -15.16 38.31 9.85
CA LYS A 92 -15.43 38.74 8.47
C LYS A 92 -14.12 39.27 7.87
N GLY A 93 -13.33 38.37 7.29
CA GLY A 93 -12.28 38.71 6.33
C GLY A 93 -12.88 38.58 4.93
N HIS A 94 -13.20 39.71 4.32
CA HIS A 94 -13.63 39.79 2.92
C HIS A 94 -12.37 39.65 2.06
N ILE A 95 -12.13 38.46 1.50
CA ILE A 95 -11.07 38.27 0.48
C ILE A 95 -11.70 38.62 -0.86
N VAL A 96 -11.41 39.83 -1.33
CA VAL A 96 -11.68 40.26 -2.70
C VAL A 96 -10.61 39.63 -3.58
N TRP A 97 -11.04 38.82 -4.55
CA TRP A 97 -10.17 38.39 -5.64
C TRP A 97 -10.08 39.55 -6.63
N ASP A 98 -8.89 40.13 -6.75
CA ASP A 98 -8.59 41.11 -7.80
C ASP A 98 -8.63 40.37 -9.14
N SER A 99 -9.63 40.70 -9.95
CA SER A 99 -9.68 40.31 -11.36
C SER A 99 -9.09 41.45 -12.16
N ASP A 100 -7.99 41.20 -12.85
CA ASP A 100 -7.56 42.01 -13.99
C ASP A 100 -8.70 42.03 -15.03
N ASP A 101 -9.52 43.07 -14.98
CA ASP A 101 -10.34 43.54 -16.09
C ASP A 101 -10.34 45.08 -16.00
N GLU A 102 -9.69 45.70 -16.97
CA GLU A 102 -9.62 47.16 -17.15
C GLU A 102 -10.99 47.78 -17.47
N GLU A 103 -11.14 49.02 -16.97
CA GLU A 103 -12.04 50.11 -17.38
C GLU A 103 -13.57 49.99 -17.11
N ASP A 104 -14.10 50.83 -16.20
CA ASP A 104 -14.68 52.13 -16.59
C ASP A 104 -14.94 53.04 -15.36
N VAL A 105 -14.80 54.35 -15.57
CA VAL A 105 -14.66 55.43 -14.59
C VAL A 105 -16.02 55.99 -14.12
N ARG A 106 -16.18 56.30 -12.82
CA ARG A 106 -16.65 57.64 -12.31
C ARG A 106 -16.83 57.72 -10.78
N ALA A 107 -16.27 58.79 -10.25
CA ALA A 107 -16.28 59.25 -8.85
C ALA A 107 -17.66 59.71 -8.32
N VAL A 108 -17.84 59.74 -6.99
CA VAL A 108 -18.19 60.93 -6.17
C VAL A 108 -18.10 60.63 -4.65
N LYS A 109 -17.18 61.36 -4.00
CA LYS A 109 -17.12 62.00 -2.65
C LYS A 109 -18.00 61.53 -1.46
N ALA A 110 -17.27 61.21 -0.38
CA ALA A 110 -17.25 61.82 0.97
C ALA A 110 -18.50 61.88 1.88
N ARG A 111 -18.34 61.40 3.12
CA ARG A 111 -18.28 62.24 4.34
C ARG A 111 -18.03 61.46 5.64
N ASP A 112 -17.25 62.10 6.50
CA ASP A 112 -16.93 61.80 7.90
C ASP A 112 -18.17 61.67 8.81
N HIS A 113 -18.04 60.92 9.92
CA HIS A 113 -17.97 61.52 11.26
C HIS A 113 -17.69 60.50 12.37
N GLN A 114 -17.03 61.03 13.39
CA GLN A 114 -16.52 60.47 14.64
C GLN A 114 -17.65 60.04 15.60
N ASN A 115 -17.34 59.16 16.55
CA ASN A 115 -17.36 59.53 17.97
C ASN A 115 -16.71 58.46 18.86
N GLU A 116 -15.89 58.97 19.77
CA GLU A 116 -15.34 58.36 20.98
C GLU A 116 -16.44 58.20 22.05
N GLU A 117 -16.28 57.25 22.97
CA GLU A 117 -16.31 57.54 24.41
C GLU A 117 -15.83 56.34 25.26
N GLU A 118 -15.01 56.66 26.25
CA GLU A 118 -14.44 55.82 27.32
C GLU A 118 -15.49 55.35 28.34
N LEU A 119 -15.20 54.28 29.09
CA LEU A 119 -15.23 54.35 30.56
C LEU A 119 -14.41 53.23 31.24
N LEU A 120 -13.56 53.65 32.17
CA LEU A 120 -12.77 52.88 33.13
C LEU A 120 -13.51 52.72 34.48
N CYS A 121 -13.17 51.65 35.22
CA CYS A 121 -13.18 51.41 36.69
C CYS A 121 -13.71 50.01 37.02
N ASP A 122 -13.29 49.29 38.06
CA ASP A 122 -12.16 49.35 38.97
C ASP A 122 -12.13 48.00 39.72
N MET A 123 -11.02 47.71 40.39
CA MET A 123 -10.77 46.54 41.23
C MET A 123 -11.71 46.40 42.44
N THR A 124 -11.89 45.18 42.96
CA THR A 124 -11.55 44.81 44.36
C THR A 124 -11.73 43.31 44.68
N SER A 125 -10.90 42.88 45.63
CA SER A 125 -10.60 41.54 46.18
C SER A 125 -11.65 40.90 47.11
N LEU A 126 -11.49 39.59 47.39
CA LEU A 126 -11.62 38.89 48.72
C LEU A 126 -11.23 37.39 48.51
N ARG A 127 -10.05 36.90 48.92
CA ARG A 127 -9.63 36.27 50.20
C ARG A 127 -10.30 34.93 50.63
N LEU A 128 -9.45 33.89 50.67
CA LEU A 128 -9.23 32.80 51.67
C LEU A 128 -10.41 31.94 52.18
N ASP A 129 -10.28 30.60 52.06
CA ASP A 129 -9.80 29.78 53.20
C ASP A 129 -9.33 28.38 52.77
N THR A 130 -8.23 27.96 53.38
CA THR A 130 -7.55 26.67 53.35
C THR A 130 -8.05 25.74 54.44
N VAL A 131 -8.12 24.43 54.19
CA VAL A 131 -7.81 23.42 55.22
C VAL A 131 -7.12 22.20 54.59
N ASN A 132 -5.85 22.02 54.97
CA ASN A 132 -5.11 20.75 54.90
C ASN A 132 -5.65 19.77 55.95
N LEU A 133 -5.41 18.47 55.75
CA LEU A 133 -4.81 17.61 56.78
C LEU A 133 -4.27 16.32 56.15
N ASP A 134 -2.96 16.15 56.33
CA ASP A 134 -2.10 15.02 56.00
C ASP A 134 -2.34 13.79 56.89
N HIS A 135 -2.08 12.57 56.40
CA HIS A 135 -1.04 11.66 56.92
C HIS A 135 -1.03 10.28 56.23
N GLU A 136 0.16 9.91 55.75
CA GLU A 136 0.68 8.60 55.36
C GLU A 136 1.11 7.76 56.62
N PRO A 137 1.88 6.65 56.52
CA PRO A 137 1.53 5.27 56.12
C PRO A 137 1.97 4.27 57.24
N ASP A 138 1.89 2.95 57.03
CA ASP A 138 2.92 2.04 57.59
C ASP A 138 2.85 0.59 57.09
N ALA A 139 4.03 -0.04 57.10
CA ALA A 139 4.36 -1.33 56.52
C ALA A 139 4.66 -2.42 57.57
N LEU A 140 4.72 -3.66 57.06
CA LEU A 140 5.58 -4.79 57.44
C LEU A 140 5.25 -5.77 58.60
N GLU A 141 5.19 -7.05 58.17
CA GLU A 141 5.92 -8.23 58.67
C GLU A 141 5.36 -9.27 59.70
N GLN A 142 5.43 -10.52 59.23
CA GLN A 142 5.90 -11.77 59.89
C GLN A 142 5.02 -12.58 60.87
N ALA A 143 4.76 -13.84 60.48
CA ALA A 143 5.29 -15.09 61.09
C ALA A 143 4.29 -16.24 61.38
N THR A 144 4.51 -17.34 60.65
CA THR A 144 4.67 -18.75 61.10
C THR A 144 3.51 -19.66 61.58
N LYS A 145 3.41 -20.80 60.85
CA LYS A 145 3.54 -22.22 61.28
C LYS A 145 2.32 -23.14 61.54
N ASP A 146 2.42 -24.28 60.84
CA ASP A 146 2.16 -25.69 61.23
C ASP A 146 0.72 -26.26 61.27
N PHE A 147 0.48 -27.28 60.40
CA PHE A 147 0.14 -28.69 60.73
C PHE A 147 0.01 -29.48 59.40
N GLY A 148 0.92 -30.42 59.07
CA GLY A 148 0.73 -31.90 59.16
C GLY A 148 -0.33 -32.43 58.16
N GLY A 149 -0.06 -33.20 57.11
CA GLY A 149 0.81 -34.38 56.95
C GLY A 149 -0.05 -35.64 56.95
N LEU A 150 -0.17 -36.35 55.81
CA LEU A 150 -0.50 -37.79 55.76
C LEU A 150 -0.05 -38.42 54.42
N SER A 151 0.78 -39.44 54.57
CA SER A 151 1.38 -40.33 53.56
C SER A 151 0.66 -41.67 53.60
N LEU A 152 0.47 -42.31 52.45
CA LEU A 152 0.18 -43.76 52.36
C LEU A 152 0.97 -44.34 51.17
N GLN A 153 1.88 -45.27 51.48
CA GLN A 153 2.45 -46.24 50.53
C GLN A 153 1.93 -47.66 50.87
N PRO A 154 2.39 -48.76 50.21
CA PRO A 154 1.58 -49.53 49.26
C PRO A 154 1.37 -50.98 49.73
N GLN A 155 0.60 -51.77 48.98
CA GLN A 155 0.63 -53.23 49.09
C GLN A 155 0.85 -53.86 47.71
N ASP A 156 1.96 -54.60 47.63
CA ASP A 156 2.32 -55.58 46.60
C ASP A 156 1.36 -56.77 46.64
N GLU A 157 1.00 -57.33 45.48
CA GLU A 157 1.10 -58.77 45.16
C GLU A 157 0.98 -58.98 43.64
N GLY A 158 1.82 -59.85 43.08
CA GLY A 158 1.49 -60.64 41.88
C GLY A 158 2.29 -60.38 40.61
N ALA A 159 3.47 -60.99 40.51
CA ALA A 159 4.31 -61.01 39.32
C ALA A 159 3.70 -61.80 38.14
N SER A 160 3.74 -61.23 36.93
CA SER A 160 3.94 -62.00 35.70
C SER A 160 4.76 -61.17 34.70
N THR A 161 5.94 -61.68 34.39
CA THR A 161 6.94 -61.12 33.48
C THR A 161 6.40 -61.06 32.04
N ILE A 162 6.22 -59.86 31.50
CA ILE A 162 6.14 -59.63 30.05
C ILE A 162 7.29 -58.70 29.71
N GLU A 163 8.25 -59.21 28.93
CA GLU A 163 9.33 -58.42 28.34
C GLU A 163 8.73 -57.34 27.43
N VAL A 164 8.56 -56.13 27.97
CA VAL A 164 8.29 -54.95 27.15
C VAL A 164 9.62 -54.56 26.52
N GLN A 165 9.84 -55.05 25.31
CA GLN A 165 10.82 -54.49 24.40
C GLN A 165 10.67 -52.97 24.42
N HIS A 166 11.73 -52.26 24.79
CA HIS A 166 11.87 -50.83 24.62
C HIS A 166 11.75 -50.53 23.12
N ARG A 167 10.51 -50.41 22.64
CA ARG A 167 10.21 -49.82 21.35
C ARG A 167 10.60 -48.36 21.53
N LYS A 168 11.80 -48.02 21.07
CA LYS A 168 12.18 -46.64 20.79
C LYS A 168 10.94 -46.01 20.15
N SER A 169 10.38 -44.99 20.81
CA SER A 169 9.45 -44.09 20.16
C SER A 169 10.04 -43.74 18.79
N PRO A 170 9.26 -43.74 17.71
CA PRO A 170 9.76 -43.22 16.44
C PRO A 170 10.30 -41.83 16.77
N LYS A 171 11.58 -41.58 16.50
CA LYS A 171 12.02 -40.21 16.32
C LYS A 171 11.11 -39.72 15.19
N GLU A 172 10.20 -38.80 15.49
CA GLU A 172 9.50 -38.09 14.43
C GLU A 172 10.60 -37.57 13.50
N ASP A 173 10.61 -38.05 12.26
CA ASP A 173 11.55 -37.57 11.25
C ASP A 173 11.26 -36.08 11.10
N ILE A 174 12.06 -35.24 11.75
CA ILE A 174 11.96 -33.79 11.65
C ILE A 174 12.14 -33.47 10.17
N ASN A 175 11.06 -33.10 9.51
CA ASN A 175 11.09 -32.72 8.11
C ASN A 175 11.90 -31.42 8.01
N GLU A 176 13.13 -31.52 7.51
CA GLU A 176 14.06 -30.40 7.43
C GLU A 176 13.47 -29.20 6.67
N TYR A 177 12.62 -29.45 5.66
CA TYR A 177 11.94 -28.39 4.93
C TYR A 177 10.92 -27.65 5.80
N GLU A 178 10.21 -28.36 6.69
CA GLU A 178 9.27 -27.72 7.63
C GLU A 178 10.02 -26.91 8.68
N THR A 179 11.12 -27.42 9.22
CA THR A 179 11.98 -26.66 10.13
C THR A 179 12.55 -25.41 9.46
N HIS A 180 13.00 -25.52 8.21
CA HIS A 180 13.53 -24.40 7.44
C HIS A 180 12.47 -23.33 7.16
N CYS A 181 11.21 -23.71 6.97
CA CYS A 181 10.09 -22.81 6.75
C CYS A 181 9.32 -22.43 8.03
N GLY A 182 9.87 -22.73 9.21
CA GLY A 182 9.18 -22.54 10.50
C GLY A 182 8.61 -21.13 10.68
N SER A 183 9.37 -20.09 10.32
CA SER A 183 8.96 -18.69 10.45
C SER A 183 7.70 -18.31 9.67
N ILE A 184 7.43 -18.97 8.53
CA ILE A 184 6.19 -18.76 7.76
C ILE A 184 5.11 -19.75 8.21
N LEU A 185 5.48 -20.99 8.54
CA LEU A 185 4.53 -22.01 8.99
C LEU A 185 3.86 -21.63 10.31
N GLU A 186 4.53 -20.88 11.19
CA GLU A 186 3.94 -20.29 12.39
C GLU A 186 2.83 -19.26 12.08
N LEU A 187 2.89 -18.64 10.90
CA LEU A 187 1.90 -17.68 10.40
C LEU A 187 0.82 -18.34 9.52
N SER A 188 0.97 -19.64 9.23
CA SER A 188 0.08 -20.42 8.37
C SER A 188 -0.84 -21.31 9.20
N SER A 189 -2.08 -21.46 8.76
CA SER A 189 -2.98 -22.49 9.29
C SER A 189 -2.76 -23.87 8.66
N HIS A 190 -1.79 -24.00 7.74
CA HIS A 190 -1.54 -25.19 6.94
C HIS A 190 -0.15 -25.78 7.18
N ARG A 191 -0.03 -27.09 6.96
CA ARG A 191 1.28 -27.77 6.88
C ARG A 191 1.87 -27.63 5.49
N LEU A 192 3.15 -28.00 5.36
CA LEU A 192 3.81 -28.10 4.07
C LEU A 192 3.04 -29.06 3.16
N THR A 193 2.60 -28.57 1.99
CA THR A 193 1.71 -29.32 1.10
C THR A 193 2.34 -29.53 -0.27
N CYS A 194 2.04 -30.66 -0.94
CA CYS A 194 2.46 -30.88 -2.32
C CYS A 194 1.77 -29.89 -3.27
N PHE A 195 2.53 -29.21 -4.12
CA PHE A 195 2.00 -28.22 -5.07
C PHE A 195 1.00 -28.86 -6.06
N GLU A 196 1.30 -30.05 -6.59
CA GLU A 196 0.37 -30.76 -7.50
C GLU A 196 -0.98 -31.01 -6.83
N THR A 197 -0.98 -31.59 -5.62
CA THR A 197 -2.20 -31.89 -4.87
C THR A 197 -3.03 -30.64 -4.59
N TRP A 198 -2.39 -29.54 -4.17
CA TRP A 198 -3.08 -28.27 -3.94
C TRP A 198 -3.66 -27.69 -5.24
N SER A 199 -2.91 -27.74 -6.35
CA SER A 199 -3.39 -27.26 -7.64
C SER A 199 -4.54 -28.09 -8.19
N GLU A 200 -4.55 -29.42 -7.99
CA GLU A 200 -5.65 -30.31 -8.39
C GLU A 200 -6.94 -29.98 -7.62
N GLN A 201 -6.84 -29.63 -6.33
CA GLN A 201 -7.98 -29.19 -5.53
C GLN A 201 -8.51 -27.83 -6.02
N LEU A 202 -7.61 -26.88 -6.28
CA LEU A 202 -7.99 -25.56 -6.81
C LEU A 202 -8.66 -25.63 -8.18
N SER A 203 -8.12 -26.46 -9.09
CA SER A 203 -8.57 -26.52 -10.49
C SER A 203 -9.98 -27.09 -10.64
N GLN A 204 -10.55 -27.68 -9.58
CA GLN A 204 -11.95 -28.14 -9.55
C GLN A 204 -12.95 -26.98 -9.53
N HIS A 205 -12.52 -25.80 -9.05
CA HIS A 205 -13.41 -24.67 -8.79
C HIS A 205 -12.93 -23.37 -9.43
N PHE A 206 -11.62 -23.22 -9.66
CA PHE A 206 -11.01 -21.98 -10.09
C PHE A 206 -10.20 -22.13 -11.36
N ALA A 207 -10.24 -21.10 -12.20
CA ALA A 207 -9.29 -20.88 -13.28
C ALA A 207 -8.13 -20.02 -12.75
N VAL A 208 -6.91 -20.39 -13.11
CA VAL A 208 -5.70 -19.67 -12.71
C VAL A 208 -5.22 -18.81 -13.87
N THR A 209 -5.09 -17.51 -13.66
CA THR A 209 -4.57 -16.58 -14.67
C THR A 209 -3.42 -15.78 -14.10
N LYS A 210 -2.26 -15.77 -14.77
CA LYS A 210 -1.15 -14.88 -14.38
C LYS A 210 -1.54 -13.44 -14.76
N ILE A 211 -1.51 -12.53 -13.80
CA ILE A 211 -1.94 -11.13 -14.00
C ILE A 211 -0.78 -10.14 -13.93
N ALA A 212 0.25 -10.44 -13.14
CA ALA A 212 1.38 -9.56 -12.92
C ALA A 212 2.64 -10.32 -12.48
N GLU A 213 3.74 -9.58 -12.37
CA GLU A 213 4.97 -9.97 -11.69
C GLU A 213 5.17 -9.04 -10.49
N ALA A 214 5.82 -9.53 -9.45
CA ALA A 214 6.27 -8.76 -8.29
C ALA A 214 7.79 -8.92 -8.17
N SER A 215 8.43 -8.14 -7.30
CA SER A 215 9.90 -8.10 -7.16
C SER A 215 10.51 -9.49 -6.91
N PHE A 216 9.83 -10.33 -6.15
CA PHE A 216 10.30 -11.67 -5.77
C PHE A 216 9.37 -12.81 -6.19
N GLY A 217 8.31 -12.54 -6.93
CA GLY A 217 7.32 -13.58 -7.22
C GLY A 217 6.44 -13.31 -8.42
N GLU A 218 5.60 -14.29 -8.71
CA GLU A 218 4.62 -14.23 -9.78
C GLU A 218 3.22 -14.06 -9.18
N VAL A 219 2.38 -13.23 -9.81
CA VAL A 219 1.05 -12.91 -9.30
C VAL A 219 -0.03 -13.54 -10.19
N TYR A 220 -0.91 -14.32 -9.57
CA TYR A 220 -1.99 -15.04 -10.23
C TYR A 220 -3.34 -14.68 -9.64
N ARG A 221 -4.36 -14.52 -10.48
CA ARG A 221 -5.76 -14.41 -10.07
C ARG A 221 -6.41 -15.78 -10.10
N LEU A 222 -7.22 -16.07 -9.08
CA LEU A 222 -8.20 -17.13 -9.09
C LEU A 222 -9.57 -16.57 -9.47
N SER A 223 -10.08 -17.01 -10.61
CA SER A 223 -11.45 -16.70 -11.03
C SER A 223 -12.30 -17.95 -10.94
N LEU A 224 -13.50 -17.81 -10.38
CA LEU A 224 -14.44 -18.92 -10.21
C LEU A 224 -14.87 -19.46 -11.59
N GLN A 225 -14.85 -20.79 -11.78
CA GLN A 225 -15.22 -21.39 -13.07
C GLN A 225 -16.74 -21.41 -13.32
N GLU A 226 -17.52 -21.59 -12.26
CA GLU A 226 -18.98 -21.53 -12.31
C GLU A 226 -19.46 -20.25 -11.63
N ASP A 227 -20.27 -19.46 -12.32
CA ASP A 227 -20.85 -18.23 -11.75
C ASP A 227 -21.81 -18.61 -10.61
N LEU A 228 -21.35 -18.43 -9.37
CA LEU A 228 -22.17 -18.56 -8.18
C LEU A 228 -22.73 -17.18 -7.85
N SER A 229 -24.04 -17.01 -7.92
CA SER A 229 -24.74 -15.73 -7.68
C SER A 229 -24.48 -15.10 -6.30
N ALA A 230 -23.84 -15.83 -5.38
CA ALA A 230 -23.45 -15.36 -4.05
C ALA A 230 -21.99 -14.89 -3.96
N PHE A 231 -21.20 -15.06 -5.02
CA PHE A 231 -19.79 -14.67 -5.10
C PHE A 231 -19.67 -13.43 -5.98
N VAL A 232 -19.21 -12.32 -5.41
CA VAL A 232 -18.99 -11.07 -6.14
C VAL A 232 -17.50 -10.91 -6.44
N SER A 233 -17.14 -10.01 -7.34
CA SER A 233 -15.73 -9.77 -7.72
C SER A 233 -14.84 -9.42 -6.51
N THR A 234 -15.40 -8.87 -5.43
CA THR A 234 -14.66 -8.60 -4.19
C THR A 234 -14.26 -9.87 -3.44
N ASP A 235 -14.84 -11.01 -3.77
CA ASP A 235 -14.52 -12.29 -3.15
C ASP A 235 -13.38 -13.00 -3.90
N GLU A 236 -13.00 -12.53 -5.10
CA GLU A 236 -11.87 -13.10 -5.84
C GLU A 236 -10.54 -12.97 -5.07
N SER A 237 -9.71 -14.01 -5.21
CA SER A 237 -8.40 -14.09 -4.57
C SER A 237 -7.28 -13.88 -5.57
N VAL A 238 -6.23 -13.20 -5.12
CA VAL A 238 -4.96 -13.06 -5.82
C VAL A 238 -3.87 -13.76 -5.01
N PHE A 239 -3.02 -14.51 -5.71
CA PHE A 239 -1.89 -15.23 -5.16
C PHE A 239 -0.57 -14.60 -5.60
N LYS A 240 0.25 -14.18 -4.64
CA LYS A 240 1.67 -13.89 -4.86
C LYS A 240 2.46 -15.16 -4.54
N ILE A 241 3.05 -15.77 -5.57
CA ILE A 241 3.80 -17.03 -5.47
C ILE A 241 5.29 -16.72 -5.52
N ILE A 242 5.99 -17.02 -4.43
CA ILE A 242 7.39 -16.67 -4.22
C ILE A 242 8.22 -17.96 -4.13
N PRO A 243 9.22 -18.18 -5.00
CA PRO A 243 10.13 -19.32 -4.87
C PRO A 243 11.04 -19.10 -3.65
N LEU A 244 11.07 -20.10 -2.77
CA LEU A 244 11.88 -20.07 -1.55
C LEU A 244 13.23 -20.74 -1.76
N LYS A 245 14.25 -20.25 -1.04
CA LYS A 245 15.53 -20.94 -0.91
C LYS A 245 15.31 -22.29 -0.23
N ALA A 246 16.08 -23.29 -0.63
CA ALA A 246 16.07 -24.61 0.01
C ALA A 246 17.05 -24.64 1.20
N PRO A 247 16.86 -25.54 2.18
CA PRO A 247 17.81 -25.69 3.28
C PRO A 247 19.22 -26.00 2.76
N ASP A 248 20.26 -25.41 3.36
CA ASP A 248 21.67 -25.57 2.93
C ASP A 248 22.17 -27.02 2.92
N SER A 249 21.53 -27.84 3.75
CA SER A 249 21.71 -29.29 3.89
C SER A 249 21.26 -30.08 2.66
N THR A 250 20.22 -29.60 1.97
CA THR A 250 19.65 -30.27 0.79
C THR A 250 20.43 -29.95 -0.49
N LEU A 251 21.34 -28.99 -0.42
CA LEU A 251 22.22 -28.63 -1.53
C LEU A 251 23.17 -29.78 -1.89
N PRO A 252 23.46 -30.00 -3.20
CA PRO A 252 24.36 -31.06 -3.62
C PRO A 252 25.73 -31.01 -2.93
N VAL A 253 26.27 -32.19 -2.59
CA VAL A 253 27.63 -32.33 -2.02
C VAL A 253 28.71 -31.99 -3.06
N ASP A 254 28.45 -32.29 -4.34
CA ASP A 254 29.36 -31.96 -5.44
C ASP A 254 29.53 -30.43 -5.58
N LYS A 255 30.77 -29.95 -5.49
CA LYS A 255 31.11 -28.51 -5.46
C LYS A 255 30.57 -27.74 -6.67
N ARG A 256 30.58 -28.33 -7.88
CA ARG A 256 30.12 -27.65 -9.10
C ARG A 256 28.61 -27.58 -9.13
N LYS A 257 27.91 -28.67 -8.77
CA LYS A 257 26.45 -28.70 -8.65
C LYS A 257 25.96 -27.80 -7.51
N ARG A 258 26.66 -27.75 -6.38
CA ARG A 258 26.38 -26.84 -5.26
C ARG A 258 26.43 -25.38 -5.69
N LYS A 259 27.52 -24.98 -6.36
CA LYS A 259 27.65 -23.62 -6.90
C LYS A 259 26.53 -23.26 -7.88
N ALA A 260 26.14 -24.20 -8.75
CA ALA A 260 25.05 -23.99 -9.69
C ALA A 260 23.68 -23.88 -8.99
N ALA A 261 23.45 -24.65 -7.91
CA ALA A 261 22.24 -24.58 -7.11
C ALA A 261 22.15 -23.26 -6.32
N MET A 262 23.25 -22.84 -5.69
CA MET A 262 23.34 -21.54 -4.99
C MET A 262 23.06 -20.38 -5.97
N ALA A 263 23.67 -20.39 -7.15
CA ALA A 263 23.42 -19.37 -8.17
C ALA A 263 21.96 -19.31 -8.66
N LYS A 264 21.19 -20.41 -8.53
CA LYS A 264 19.74 -20.39 -8.79
C LYS A 264 18.95 -19.81 -7.62
N GLN A 265 19.40 -20.07 -6.40
CA GLN A 265 18.80 -19.54 -5.18
C GLN A 265 19.04 -18.03 -5.00
N ASP A 266 19.99 -17.42 -5.71
CA ASP A 266 20.19 -15.96 -5.73
C ASP A 266 18.94 -15.19 -6.18
N ALA A 267 18.06 -15.83 -6.98
CA ALA A 267 16.79 -15.27 -7.44
C ALA A 267 15.58 -15.72 -6.60
N MET A 268 15.82 -16.32 -5.43
CA MET A 268 14.80 -16.85 -4.52
C MET A 268 14.86 -16.14 -3.17
N THR A 269 13.76 -16.16 -2.43
CA THR A 269 13.66 -15.46 -1.15
C THR A 269 13.89 -16.42 0.01
N ALA A 270 14.56 -15.97 1.06
CA ALA A 270 14.68 -16.75 2.29
C ALA A 270 13.33 -16.79 3.01
N PRO A 271 12.97 -17.89 3.70
CA PRO A 271 11.68 -17.98 4.41
C PRO A 271 11.42 -16.81 5.37
N ASP A 272 12.43 -16.39 6.12
CA ASP A 272 12.30 -15.27 7.07
C ASP A 272 11.97 -13.94 6.38
N GLY A 273 12.47 -13.71 5.16
CA GLY A 273 12.14 -12.51 4.39
C GLY A 273 10.65 -12.48 4.01
N VAL A 274 10.09 -13.63 3.62
CA VAL A 274 8.66 -13.75 3.33
C VAL A 274 7.82 -13.67 4.61
N ALA A 275 8.30 -14.23 5.73
CA ALA A 275 7.61 -14.11 7.01
C ALA A 275 7.47 -12.64 7.45
N THR A 276 8.50 -11.82 7.26
CA THR A 276 8.43 -10.37 7.50
C THR A 276 7.39 -9.70 6.60
N GLU A 277 7.35 -10.04 5.31
CA GLU A 277 6.34 -9.51 4.38
C GLU A 277 4.91 -9.90 4.79
N VAL A 278 4.70 -11.15 5.20
CA VAL A 278 3.39 -11.66 5.67
C VAL A 278 2.95 -10.95 6.94
N LYS A 279 3.84 -10.78 7.92
CA LYS A 279 3.53 -10.03 9.14
C LYS A 279 3.08 -8.60 8.80
N LEU A 280 3.82 -7.92 7.91
CA LEU A 280 3.50 -6.56 7.50
C LEU A 280 2.14 -6.52 6.78
N LEU A 281 1.86 -7.45 5.86
CA LEU A 281 0.55 -7.61 5.23
C LEU A 281 -0.59 -7.79 6.26
N GLN A 282 -0.38 -8.64 7.27
CA GLN A 282 -1.35 -8.83 8.37
C GLN A 282 -1.58 -7.53 9.15
N ARG A 283 -0.50 -6.79 9.48
CA ARG A 283 -0.59 -5.51 10.20
C ARG A 283 -1.38 -4.47 9.41
N MET A 284 -1.11 -4.34 8.11
CA MET A 284 -1.73 -3.33 7.26
C MET A 284 -3.15 -3.69 6.84
N SER A 285 -3.53 -4.97 6.85
CA SER A 285 -4.86 -5.45 6.49
C SER A 285 -6.01 -4.82 7.31
N ALA A 286 -5.72 -4.35 8.52
CA ALA A 286 -6.68 -3.66 9.38
C ALA A 286 -6.86 -2.17 9.04
N ILE A 287 -5.94 -1.58 8.27
CA ILE A 287 -5.92 -0.16 7.94
C ILE A 287 -6.62 0.06 6.59
N PRO A 288 -7.66 0.92 6.51
CA PRO A 288 -8.35 1.19 5.26
C PRO A 288 -7.41 1.73 4.17
N GLY A 289 -7.61 1.27 2.93
CA GLY A 289 -6.78 1.67 1.78
C GLY A 289 -5.60 0.74 1.50
N PHE A 290 -5.39 -0.29 2.32
CA PHE A 290 -4.38 -1.32 2.12
C PHE A 290 -5.01 -2.66 1.73
N THR A 291 -4.20 -3.53 1.13
CA THR A 291 -4.63 -4.86 0.68
C THR A 291 -5.03 -5.74 1.84
N ASN A 292 -6.15 -6.43 1.68
CA ASN A 292 -6.61 -7.40 2.66
C ASN A 292 -5.87 -8.73 2.50
N PHE A 293 -5.12 -9.11 3.53
CA PHE A 293 -4.42 -10.39 3.62
C PHE A 293 -5.40 -11.49 4.06
N ARG A 294 -5.37 -12.65 3.40
CA ARG A 294 -6.27 -13.77 3.70
C ARG A 294 -5.55 -14.97 4.32
N ASP A 295 -4.49 -15.44 3.67
CA ASP A 295 -3.82 -16.68 4.07
C ASP A 295 -2.39 -16.74 3.53
N VAL A 296 -1.55 -17.58 4.13
CA VAL A 296 -0.24 -17.94 3.58
C VAL A 296 -0.06 -19.44 3.62
N ARG A 297 0.51 -20.03 2.57
CA ARG A 297 0.76 -21.47 2.45
C ARG A 297 2.16 -21.75 1.95
N ILE A 298 2.75 -22.83 2.44
CA ILE A 298 4.01 -23.35 1.89
C ILE A 298 3.73 -24.58 1.04
N LEU A 299 4.19 -24.55 -0.20
CA LEU A 299 4.07 -25.64 -1.15
C LEU A 299 5.43 -26.21 -1.52
N GLN A 300 5.48 -27.52 -1.74
CA GLN A 300 6.65 -28.22 -2.25
C GLN A 300 6.33 -28.90 -3.58
N GLY A 301 7.20 -28.72 -4.58
CA GLY A 301 7.05 -29.35 -5.88
C GLY A 301 7.32 -28.41 -7.04
N ARG A 302 7.26 -28.95 -8.25
CA ARG A 302 7.23 -28.13 -9.46
C ARG A 302 5.86 -27.49 -9.65
N PRO A 303 5.78 -26.29 -10.25
CA PRO A 303 4.50 -25.69 -10.60
C PRO A 303 3.71 -26.60 -11.56
N PRO A 304 2.45 -26.92 -11.24
CA PRO A 304 1.60 -27.81 -12.04
C PRO A 304 1.20 -27.21 -13.41
N PRO A 305 0.60 -28.01 -14.31
CA PRO A 305 0.26 -27.57 -15.66
C PRO A 305 -0.59 -26.29 -15.74
N ALA A 306 -1.51 -26.06 -14.79
CA ALA A 306 -2.35 -24.86 -14.76
C ALA A 306 -1.51 -23.56 -14.68
N PHE A 307 -0.56 -23.51 -13.75
CA PHE A 307 0.35 -22.37 -13.58
C PHE A 307 1.29 -22.20 -14.76
N ALA A 308 1.77 -23.31 -15.34
CA ALA A 308 2.60 -23.29 -16.53
C ALA A 308 1.86 -22.78 -17.79
N GLN A 309 0.58 -23.10 -17.93
CA GLN A 309 -0.27 -22.58 -19.00
C GLN A 309 -0.53 -21.09 -18.81
N ALA A 310 -0.87 -20.66 -17.59
CA ALA A 310 -1.05 -19.26 -17.24
C ALA A 310 0.20 -18.41 -17.54
N PHE A 311 1.39 -18.92 -17.20
CA PHE A 311 2.67 -18.29 -17.55
C PHE A 311 2.85 -18.10 -19.06
N LYS A 312 2.58 -19.14 -19.85
CA LYS A 312 2.71 -19.10 -21.32
C LYS A 312 1.71 -18.14 -21.95
N ALA A 313 0.47 -18.13 -21.47
CA ALA A 313 -0.58 -17.22 -21.92
C ALA A 313 -0.18 -15.76 -21.66
N TRP A 314 0.32 -15.45 -20.46
CA TRP A 314 0.79 -14.11 -20.12
C TRP A 314 1.95 -13.66 -21.02
N ASN A 315 2.95 -14.51 -21.23
CA ASN A 315 4.07 -14.20 -22.12
C ASN A 315 3.63 -13.98 -23.58
N ALA A 316 2.61 -14.71 -24.05
CA ALA A 316 2.04 -14.49 -25.37
C ALA A 316 1.40 -13.11 -25.50
N VAL A 317 0.69 -12.66 -24.45
CA VAL A 317 0.10 -11.32 -24.37
C VAL A 317 1.20 -10.24 -24.34
N GLN A 318 2.22 -10.39 -23.49
CA GLN A 318 3.34 -9.43 -23.43
C GLN A 318 4.05 -9.29 -24.78
N LYS A 319 4.34 -10.43 -25.42
CA LYS A 319 4.94 -10.45 -26.77
C LYS A 319 4.08 -9.71 -27.79
N LYS A 320 2.75 -9.90 -27.75
CA LYS A 320 1.82 -9.17 -28.63
C LYS A 320 1.83 -7.67 -28.37
N LYS A 321 1.93 -7.26 -27.10
CA LYS A 321 2.08 -5.86 -26.66
C LYS A 321 3.49 -5.30 -26.86
N LYS A 322 4.45 -6.08 -27.40
CA LYS A 322 5.87 -5.72 -27.53
C LYS A 322 6.51 -5.31 -26.19
N LYS A 323 6.03 -5.90 -25.09
CA LYS A 323 6.59 -5.78 -23.75
C LYS A 323 7.58 -6.90 -23.48
N ASP A 324 8.37 -6.74 -22.44
CA ASP A 324 9.34 -7.74 -22.02
C ASP A 324 8.63 -9.01 -21.54
N LEU A 325 9.25 -10.16 -21.82
CA LEU A 325 8.76 -11.44 -21.33
C LEU A 325 9.10 -11.57 -19.84
N SER A 326 8.50 -12.59 -19.22
CA SER A 326 8.67 -12.85 -17.80
C SER A 326 10.15 -12.97 -17.45
N HIS A 327 10.55 -12.27 -16.39
CA HIS A 327 11.89 -12.38 -15.85
C HIS A 327 12.11 -13.73 -15.13
N PHE A 328 11.02 -14.37 -14.68
CA PHE A 328 11.02 -15.69 -14.04
C PHE A 328 11.20 -16.83 -15.05
N PRO A 329 11.91 -17.90 -14.68
CA PRO A 329 12.15 -19.02 -15.59
C PRO A 329 10.87 -19.80 -15.86
N ASP A 330 10.67 -20.19 -17.12
CA ASP A 330 9.49 -20.96 -17.55
C ASP A 330 9.27 -22.20 -16.66
N PRO A 331 8.16 -22.25 -15.89
CA PRO A 331 7.94 -23.30 -14.91
C PRO A 331 7.69 -24.68 -15.55
N SER A 332 7.34 -24.74 -16.84
CA SER A 332 7.17 -26.01 -17.55
C SER A 332 8.49 -26.74 -17.84
N LYS A 333 9.63 -26.06 -17.72
CA LYS A 333 10.94 -26.64 -17.99
C LYS A 333 11.49 -27.31 -16.74
N LYS A 334 11.85 -28.59 -16.85
CA LYS A 334 12.50 -29.35 -15.77
C LYS A 334 13.82 -28.73 -15.28
N SER A 335 14.49 -27.92 -16.09
CA SER A 335 15.72 -27.25 -15.68
C SER A 335 15.47 -26.02 -14.79
N SER A 336 14.25 -25.46 -14.79
CA SER A 336 13.90 -24.24 -14.05
C SER A 336 13.86 -24.51 -12.55
N TYR A 337 13.05 -25.48 -12.14
CA TYR A 337 12.82 -25.83 -10.73
C TYR A 337 13.07 -27.31 -10.47
N THR A 338 13.55 -27.65 -9.27
CA THR A 338 13.73 -29.04 -8.83
C THR A 338 12.41 -29.67 -8.39
N ALA A 339 12.40 -30.98 -8.11
CA ALA A 339 11.18 -31.68 -7.68
C ALA A 339 10.78 -31.36 -6.23
N ASP A 340 11.72 -30.83 -5.45
CA ASP A 340 11.62 -30.47 -4.04
C ASP A 340 11.62 -28.94 -3.83
N GLN A 341 11.45 -28.16 -4.90
CA GLN A 341 11.37 -26.69 -4.84
C GLN A 341 10.28 -26.25 -3.85
N LEU A 342 10.63 -25.33 -2.96
CA LEU A 342 9.72 -24.71 -2.01
C LEU A 342 9.12 -23.41 -2.57
N TRP A 343 7.89 -23.13 -2.20
CA TRP A 343 7.14 -21.93 -2.59
C TRP A 343 6.36 -21.39 -1.39
N ALA A 344 6.37 -20.08 -1.20
CA ALA A 344 5.36 -19.41 -0.42
C ALA A 344 4.24 -18.91 -1.34
N VAL A 345 3.00 -19.11 -0.95
CA VAL A 345 1.81 -18.58 -1.61
C VAL A 345 1.10 -17.67 -0.62
N ILE A 346 1.16 -16.38 -0.88
CA ILE A 346 0.44 -15.36 -0.13
C ILE A 346 -0.89 -15.11 -0.85
N GLU A 347 -2.00 -15.34 -0.15
CA GLU A 347 -3.35 -15.05 -0.63
C GLU A 347 -3.83 -13.69 -0.12
N MET A 348 -4.29 -12.88 -1.06
CA MET A 348 -4.84 -11.54 -0.82
C MET A 348 -6.17 -11.38 -1.55
N GLN A 349 -6.99 -10.44 -1.10
CA GLN A 349 -8.17 -10.00 -1.84
C GLN A 349 -7.75 -9.33 -3.17
N ASP A 350 -8.51 -9.54 -4.25
CA ASP A 350 -8.28 -8.81 -5.49
C ASP A 350 -8.56 -7.30 -5.30
N ALA A 351 -7.51 -6.50 -5.46
CA ALA A 351 -7.53 -5.05 -5.32
C ALA A 351 -7.99 -4.32 -6.60
N GLY A 352 -8.20 -5.03 -7.72
CA GLY A 352 -8.63 -4.47 -8.99
C GLY A 352 -7.49 -4.36 -10.01
N THR A 353 -7.47 -3.26 -10.76
CA THR A 353 -6.48 -3.03 -11.83
C THR A 353 -5.42 -2.05 -11.37
N ASP A 354 -4.14 -2.37 -11.58
CA ASP A 354 -3.04 -1.46 -11.29
C ASP A 354 -3.14 -0.14 -12.07
N LEU A 355 -2.75 0.98 -11.43
CA LEU A 355 -2.90 2.33 -11.97
C LEU A 355 -2.06 2.53 -13.23
N GLU A 356 -0.91 1.84 -13.34
CA GLU A 356 -0.10 1.81 -14.56
C GLU A 356 -0.93 1.33 -15.76
N ARG A 357 -1.64 0.21 -15.63
CA ARG A 357 -2.51 -0.29 -16.70
C ARG A 357 -3.66 0.67 -17.01
N LEU A 358 -4.25 1.32 -16.00
CA LEU A 358 -5.31 2.30 -16.24
C LEU A 358 -4.82 3.53 -17.02
N VAL A 359 -3.61 3.99 -16.72
CA VAL A 359 -2.93 5.05 -17.48
C VAL A 359 -2.69 4.59 -18.92
N GLU A 360 -2.14 3.39 -19.13
CA GLU A 360 -1.92 2.82 -20.47
C GLU A 360 -3.20 2.68 -21.30
N GLU A 361 -4.33 2.44 -20.64
CA GLU A 361 -5.65 2.29 -21.27
C GLU A 361 -6.39 3.65 -21.41
N GLY A 362 -5.79 4.76 -20.97
CA GLY A 362 -6.37 6.10 -21.08
C GLY A 362 -7.55 6.37 -20.15
N LEU A 363 -7.68 5.58 -19.07
CA LEU A 363 -8.81 5.62 -18.14
C LEU A 363 -8.64 6.65 -17.02
N THR A 364 -7.49 7.32 -16.94
CA THR A 364 -7.13 8.34 -15.93
C THR A 364 -7.04 9.76 -16.51
N THR A 365 -7.72 10.03 -17.62
CA THR A 365 -7.67 11.33 -18.33
C THR A 365 -8.62 12.38 -17.73
N SER A 366 -9.60 11.94 -16.94
CA SER A 366 -10.58 12.80 -16.27
C SER A 366 -10.00 13.43 -15.00
N ILE A 367 -10.15 14.74 -14.84
CA ILE A 367 -9.76 15.46 -13.62
C ILE A 367 -10.43 14.88 -12.36
N TRP A 368 -11.67 14.38 -12.46
CA TRP A 368 -12.42 13.81 -11.35
C TRP A 368 -11.80 12.47 -10.89
N THR A 369 -11.43 11.63 -11.86
CA THR A 369 -10.76 10.35 -11.60
C THR A 369 -9.38 10.58 -11.01
N THR A 370 -8.61 11.50 -11.59
CA THR A 370 -7.27 11.87 -11.09
C THR A 370 -7.33 12.41 -9.66
N TRP A 371 -8.28 13.30 -9.38
CA TRP A 371 -8.50 13.85 -8.04
C TRP A 371 -8.77 12.75 -7.01
N ASP A 372 -9.76 11.89 -7.30
CA ASP A 372 -10.15 10.81 -6.39
C ASP A 372 -9.01 9.82 -6.14
N ILE A 373 -8.32 9.38 -7.19
CA ILE A 373 -7.22 8.41 -7.06
C ILE A 373 -6.09 9.00 -6.22
N PHE A 374 -5.70 10.26 -6.50
CA PHE A 374 -4.60 10.90 -5.78
C PHE A 374 -4.95 11.08 -4.29
N TRP A 375 -6.07 11.71 -3.98
CA TRP A 375 -6.43 11.99 -2.58
C TRP A 375 -6.78 10.74 -1.78
N GLN A 376 -7.40 9.71 -2.37
CA GLN A 376 -7.59 8.44 -1.68
C GLN A 376 -6.25 7.75 -1.37
N THR A 377 -5.25 7.89 -2.25
CA THR A 377 -3.89 7.40 -2.00
C THR A 377 -3.23 8.16 -0.84
N VAL A 378 -3.29 9.49 -0.84
CA VAL A 378 -2.80 10.34 0.26
C VAL A 378 -3.45 9.95 1.59
N LEU A 379 -4.78 9.80 1.62
CA LEU A 379 -5.53 9.41 2.81
C LEU A 379 -5.15 8.02 3.31
N SER A 380 -4.90 7.08 2.40
CA SER A 380 -4.46 5.72 2.77
C SER A 380 -3.07 5.76 3.41
N LEU A 381 -2.13 6.52 2.84
CA LEU A 381 -0.79 6.70 3.43
C LEU A 381 -0.87 7.38 4.79
N ALA A 382 -1.64 8.46 4.94
CA ALA A 382 -1.82 9.15 6.22
C ALA A 382 -2.38 8.22 7.32
N LYS A 383 -3.32 7.33 6.97
CA LYS A 383 -3.84 6.31 7.89
C LYS A 383 -2.79 5.25 8.24
N GLY A 384 -1.92 4.89 7.30
CA GLY A 384 -0.78 4.00 7.54
C GLY A 384 0.29 4.63 8.43
N GLU A 385 0.62 5.90 8.19
CA GLU A 385 1.54 6.72 8.99
C GLU A 385 1.09 6.77 10.45
N GLU A 386 -0.18 7.12 10.68
CA GLU A 386 -0.76 7.14 12.02
C GLU A 386 -0.85 5.75 12.64
N GLY A 387 -1.43 4.79 11.92
CA GLY A 387 -1.73 3.48 12.47
C GLY A 387 -0.51 2.61 12.72
N ALA A 388 0.58 2.83 11.97
CA ALA A 388 1.73 1.93 12.00
C ALA A 388 3.08 2.59 11.65
N GLN A 389 3.18 3.92 11.65
CA GLN A 389 4.39 4.63 11.20
C GLN A 389 4.87 4.08 9.85
N PHE A 390 3.92 3.91 8.93
CA PHE A 390 4.14 3.22 7.68
C PHE A 390 4.86 4.11 6.65
N GLU A 391 5.86 3.55 6.01
CA GLU A 391 6.49 4.11 4.81
C GLU A 391 6.44 3.06 3.70
N HIS A 392 5.86 3.41 2.54
CA HIS A 392 5.73 2.44 1.45
C HIS A 392 7.08 2.13 0.80
N ARG A 393 7.88 3.17 0.54
CA ARG A 393 9.22 3.16 -0.07
C ARG A 393 9.33 2.64 -1.51
N ASP A 394 8.25 2.10 -2.07
CA ASP A 394 8.18 1.67 -3.48
C ASP A 394 6.83 1.98 -4.17
N LEU A 395 6.22 3.13 -3.89
CA LEU A 395 4.84 3.42 -4.33
C LEU A 395 4.78 3.94 -5.77
N HIS A 396 5.21 3.12 -6.73
CA HIS A 396 5.02 3.41 -8.15
C HIS A 396 3.57 3.12 -8.58
N LEU A 397 3.16 3.57 -9.78
CA LEU A 397 1.79 3.39 -10.31
C LEU A 397 1.31 1.93 -10.25
N GLY A 398 2.22 0.99 -10.54
CA GLY A 398 1.95 -0.46 -10.44
C GLY A 398 1.55 -0.98 -9.04
N ASN A 399 1.81 -0.22 -7.97
CA ASN A 399 1.51 -0.58 -6.57
C ASN A 399 0.27 0.15 -6.01
N ILE A 400 -0.49 0.83 -6.88
CA ILE A 400 -1.81 1.35 -6.56
C ILE A 400 -2.81 0.62 -7.46
N CYS A 401 -3.65 -0.20 -6.87
CA CYS A 401 -4.78 -0.79 -7.57
C CYS A 401 -6.01 0.08 -7.44
N VAL A 402 -6.83 0.08 -8.48
CA VAL A 402 -8.09 0.81 -8.53
C VAL A 402 -9.20 -0.16 -8.94
N ARG A 403 -10.27 -0.14 -8.16
CA ARG A 403 -11.48 -0.92 -8.41
C ARG A 403 -12.67 0.04 -8.52
N ARG A 404 -13.60 -0.24 -9.42
CA ARG A 404 -14.90 0.44 -9.45
C ARG A 404 -15.85 -0.25 -8.50
N SER A 405 -16.56 0.51 -7.68
CA SER A 405 -17.59 -0.03 -6.81
C SER A 405 -18.69 -0.74 -7.62
N SER A 406 -19.06 -1.95 -7.22
CA SER A 406 -19.99 -2.82 -7.96
C SER A 406 -21.40 -2.26 -8.08
N SER A 407 -21.77 -1.29 -7.25
CA SER A 407 -23.08 -0.63 -7.27
C SER A 407 -23.15 0.60 -8.19
N SER A 408 -22.02 1.00 -8.79
CA SER A 408 -21.93 2.22 -9.59
C SER A 408 -22.13 1.96 -11.08
N SER A 409 -22.84 2.87 -11.75
CA SER A 409 -22.94 2.83 -13.21
C SER A 409 -21.78 3.63 -13.82
N ALA A 410 -21.36 3.27 -15.04
CA ALA A 410 -20.29 3.99 -15.73
C ALA A 410 -20.60 5.49 -15.98
N ASN A 411 -21.88 5.88 -15.86
CA ASN A 411 -22.40 7.22 -16.14
C ASN A 411 -23.04 7.88 -14.91
N ASP A 412 -22.62 7.51 -13.70
CA ASP A 412 -23.13 8.18 -12.50
C ASP A 412 -22.84 9.68 -12.60
N PRO A 413 -23.86 10.54 -12.40
CA PRO A 413 -23.70 11.98 -12.56
C PRO A 413 -22.72 12.52 -11.51
N ILE A 414 -21.76 13.32 -11.95
CA ILE A 414 -20.82 14.00 -11.06
C ILE A 414 -21.59 15.02 -10.22
N ASP A 415 -21.43 14.93 -8.89
CA ASP A 415 -21.91 15.95 -7.97
C ASP A 415 -20.79 16.96 -7.66
N PRO A 416 -20.87 18.20 -8.17
CA PRO A 416 -19.84 19.21 -7.96
C PRO A 416 -19.80 19.76 -6.53
N THR A 417 -20.77 19.41 -5.67
CA THR A 417 -20.81 19.84 -4.27
C THR A 417 -19.92 19.00 -3.37
N LEU A 418 -19.47 17.85 -3.85
CA LEU A 418 -18.52 16.99 -3.14
C LEU A 418 -17.10 17.58 -3.16
N THR A 419 -16.31 17.11 -2.20
CA THR A 419 -14.87 17.37 -2.05
C THR A 419 -14.03 16.15 -2.42
N LEU A 420 -14.58 14.94 -2.28
CA LEU A 420 -13.97 13.68 -2.72
C LEU A 420 -15.07 12.69 -3.16
N ASN A 421 -14.67 11.61 -3.84
CA ASN A 421 -15.55 10.55 -4.34
C ASN A 421 -16.51 11.08 -5.42
N PHE A 422 -15.97 11.88 -6.34
CA PHE A 422 -16.69 12.31 -7.53
C PHE A 422 -17.00 11.13 -8.46
N THR A 423 -16.17 10.10 -8.41
CA THR A 423 -16.24 8.86 -9.15
C THR A 423 -16.37 7.68 -8.20
N SER A 424 -16.72 6.52 -8.74
CA SER A 424 -16.87 5.27 -7.98
C SER A 424 -15.57 4.46 -7.86
N HIS A 425 -14.43 5.09 -8.11
CA HIS A 425 -13.13 4.45 -7.98
C HIS A 425 -12.72 4.38 -6.51
N GLU A 426 -12.28 3.21 -6.09
CA GLU A 426 -11.66 2.96 -4.79
C GLU A 426 -10.20 2.56 -5.02
N THR A 427 -9.27 3.21 -4.32
CA THR A 427 -7.84 2.85 -4.40
C THR A 427 -7.44 1.84 -3.32
N THR A 428 -6.42 1.03 -3.61
CA THR A 428 -5.82 0.10 -2.66
C THR A 428 -4.32 0.04 -2.91
N ILE A 429 -3.54 0.33 -1.88
CA ILE A 429 -2.08 0.26 -1.89
C ILE A 429 -1.65 -1.20 -1.68
N ILE A 430 -0.74 -1.67 -2.54
CA ILE A 430 -0.28 -3.07 -2.57
C ILE A 430 1.25 -3.15 -2.56
N ASP A 431 1.78 -4.34 -2.33
CA ASP A 431 3.22 -4.69 -2.40
C ASP A 431 4.13 -3.93 -1.41
N TYR A 432 4.32 -4.53 -0.24
CA TYR A 432 5.05 -3.92 0.87
C TYR A 432 6.48 -4.44 1.01
N THR A 433 7.05 -4.94 -0.09
CA THR A 433 8.30 -5.70 -0.12
C THR A 433 9.48 -4.97 0.52
N ILE A 434 9.59 -3.65 0.32
CA ILE A 434 10.66 -2.81 0.89
C ILE A 434 10.13 -1.73 1.85
N SER A 435 8.90 -1.89 2.31
CA SER A 435 8.25 -0.94 3.21
C SER A 435 8.84 -1.00 4.62
N ARG A 436 8.52 0.03 5.42
CA ARG A 436 8.81 0.08 6.85
C ARG A 436 7.51 0.23 7.63
N CYS A 437 7.37 -0.55 8.70
CA CYS A 437 6.16 -0.57 9.51
C CYS A 437 6.48 -0.91 10.96
N LEU A 438 5.88 -0.18 11.89
CA LEU A 438 5.85 -0.54 13.30
C LEU A 438 4.81 -1.67 13.50
N MET A 439 5.27 -2.82 13.99
CA MET A 439 4.48 -4.05 14.11
C MET A 439 3.72 -4.14 15.43
N SER A 440 4.32 -3.63 16.50
CA SER A 440 3.73 -3.58 17.84
C SER A 440 3.07 -2.23 18.11
N PRO A 441 2.01 -2.15 18.93
CA PRO A 441 1.55 -0.85 19.43
C PRO A 441 2.70 -0.13 20.15
N SER A 442 2.74 1.20 20.02
CA SER A 442 3.83 2.08 20.50
C SER A 442 4.13 1.98 22.00
N SER A 443 3.32 1.27 22.78
CA SER A 443 3.47 1.06 24.23
C SER A 443 4.38 -0.13 24.62
N SER A 444 4.93 -0.89 23.67
CA SER A 444 5.86 -1.98 23.99
C SER A 444 7.24 -1.43 24.38
N THR A 445 7.86 -2.04 25.41
CA THR A 445 9.23 -1.67 25.87
C THR A 445 10.30 -1.82 24.80
N THR A 446 10.03 -2.61 23.74
CA THR A 446 10.85 -2.71 22.54
C THR A 446 9.92 -2.71 21.32
N PRO A 447 9.94 -1.68 20.46
CA PRO A 447 9.13 -1.67 19.25
C PRO A 447 9.64 -2.73 18.26
N GLU A 448 8.79 -3.67 17.84
CA GLU A 448 9.10 -4.56 16.72
C GLU A 448 8.87 -3.77 15.41
N ILE A 449 9.91 -3.59 14.60
CA ILE A 449 9.86 -2.85 13.33
C ILE A 449 10.16 -3.81 12.18
N ALA A 450 9.21 -3.97 11.26
CA ALA A 450 9.46 -4.61 9.99
C ALA A 450 10.04 -3.57 9.03
N HIS A 451 11.24 -3.83 8.49
CA HIS A 451 11.86 -3.00 7.47
C HIS A 451 12.85 -3.81 6.64
N GLN A 452 13.17 -3.31 5.45
CA GLN A 452 14.29 -3.77 4.64
C GLN A 452 15.39 -2.71 4.63
N ASP A 453 16.62 -3.10 4.96
CA ASP A 453 17.77 -2.22 4.86
C ASP A 453 18.25 -2.12 3.41
N LEU A 454 17.97 -0.98 2.77
CA LEU A 454 18.32 -0.73 1.37
C LEU A 454 19.81 -0.43 1.15
N THR A 455 20.61 -0.23 2.21
CA THR A 455 22.08 -0.15 2.05
C THR A 455 22.67 -1.46 1.54
N ARG A 456 21.96 -2.58 1.75
CA ARG A 456 22.35 -3.92 1.31
C ARG A 456 22.16 -4.15 -0.18
N ASP A 457 21.39 -3.29 -0.86
CA ASP A 457 21.22 -3.31 -2.30
C ASP A 457 21.40 -1.91 -2.90
N PRO A 458 22.65 -1.46 -3.13
CA PRO A 458 22.90 -0.14 -3.70
C PRO A 458 22.37 0.01 -5.13
N THR A 459 22.09 -1.09 -5.83
CA THR A 459 21.71 -1.07 -7.24
C THR A 459 20.34 -0.44 -7.49
N ILE A 460 19.48 -0.38 -6.46
CA ILE A 460 18.18 0.31 -6.51
C ILE A 460 18.34 1.81 -6.80
N PHE A 461 19.48 2.42 -6.42
CA PHE A 461 19.75 3.85 -6.62
C PHE A 461 20.50 4.16 -7.93
N GLU A 462 20.90 3.12 -8.67
CA GLU A 462 21.70 3.21 -9.90
C GLU A 462 20.84 3.15 -11.19
N GLY A 463 19.51 3.11 -11.05
CA GLY A 463 18.58 3.07 -12.18
C GLY A 463 18.66 4.31 -13.07
N ASP A 464 18.50 4.11 -14.38
CA ASP A 464 18.58 5.16 -15.40
C ASP A 464 17.24 5.89 -15.54
N SER A 465 17.17 7.15 -15.06
CA SER A 465 15.93 7.93 -15.10
C SER A 465 15.53 8.42 -16.49
N SER A 466 16.41 8.29 -17.50
CA SER A 466 16.01 8.52 -18.89
C SER A 466 15.07 7.44 -19.43
N GLU A 467 15.06 6.25 -18.81
CA GLU A 467 14.09 5.20 -19.11
C GLU A 467 12.81 5.42 -18.29
N GLU A 468 12.93 5.63 -16.97
CA GLU A 468 11.77 5.85 -16.10
C GLU A 468 12.07 6.80 -14.94
N TYR A 469 11.21 7.81 -14.75
CA TYR A 469 11.37 8.79 -13.68
C TYR A 469 11.37 8.18 -12.27
N GLN A 470 10.77 7.00 -12.08
CA GLN A 470 10.77 6.30 -10.78
C GLN A 470 12.19 6.07 -10.21
N TYR A 471 13.22 5.95 -11.06
CA TYR A 471 14.58 5.76 -10.57
C TYR A 471 15.15 7.01 -9.88
N ASP A 472 14.72 8.22 -10.25
CA ASP A 472 15.04 9.44 -9.50
C ASP A 472 14.34 9.46 -8.15
N ILE A 473 13.13 8.91 -8.05
CA ILE A 473 12.36 8.86 -6.80
C ILE A 473 13.09 8.04 -5.73
N TYR A 474 13.76 6.93 -6.09
CA TYR A 474 14.62 6.22 -5.13
C TYR A 474 15.80 7.08 -4.64
N ARG A 475 16.40 7.88 -5.52
CA ARG A 475 17.48 8.82 -5.12
C ARG A 475 16.96 9.92 -4.22
N TYR A 476 15.80 10.49 -4.56
CA TYR A 476 15.12 11.49 -3.75
C TYR A 476 14.72 10.95 -2.37
N MET A 477 14.21 9.74 -2.31
CA MET A 477 13.88 9.06 -1.06
C MET A 477 15.12 8.89 -0.19
N ARG A 478 16.26 8.52 -0.79
CA ARG A 478 17.53 8.41 -0.08
C ARG A 478 18.03 9.75 0.43
N GLY A 479 17.95 10.81 -0.37
CA GLY A 479 18.29 12.18 0.04
C GLY A 479 17.42 12.66 1.20
N ALA A 480 16.10 12.53 1.07
CA ALA A 480 15.13 12.89 2.09
C ALA A 480 15.32 12.11 3.39
N LEU A 481 15.69 10.83 3.32
CA LEU A 481 15.95 10.02 4.50
C LEU A 481 17.21 10.45 5.23
N TYR A 482 18.36 10.55 4.54
CA TYR A 482 19.64 10.80 5.23
C TYR A 482 19.87 12.27 5.57
N PHE A 483 19.29 13.20 4.81
CA PHE A 483 19.66 14.62 4.85
C PHE A 483 18.47 15.58 4.99
N ASP A 484 17.22 15.07 5.05
CA ASP A 484 16.02 15.91 4.96
C ASP A 484 16.00 16.80 3.70
N ASP A 485 16.67 16.36 2.64
CA ASP A 485 16.77 17.05 1.36
C ASP A 485 16.67 16.02 0.22
N PRO A 486 15.52 15.92 -0.47
CA PRO A 486 15.37 15.01 -1.60
C PRO A 486 16.41 15.22 -2.71
N LEU A 487 16.93 16.44 -2.90
CA LEU A 487 17.89 16.74 -3.96
C LEU A 487 19.35 16.54 -3.52
N ALA A 488 19.60 16.13 -2.27
CA ALA A 488 20.94 15.86 -1.79
C ALA A 488 21.66 14.80 -2.65
N GLU A 489 22.83 15.15 -3.19
CA GLU A 489 23.67 14.24 -3.96
C GLU A 489 24.29 13.18 -3.04
N CYS A 490 23.57 12.09 -2.80
CA CYS A 490 24.05 10.97 -1.98
C CYS A 490 25.10 10.08 -2.70
N HIS A 491 25.80 10.61 -3.70
CA HIS A 491 26.92 9.95 -4.38
C HIS A 491 28.25 10.15 -3.63
N THR A 492 28.30 11.08 -2.68
CA THR A 492 29.51 11.41 -1.92
C THR A 492 29.43 10.89 -0.49
N LEU A 493 30.12 9.76 -0.29
CA LEU A 493 30.66 9.25 0.96
C LEU A 493 29.64 8.63 1.94
N GLN A 494 29.68 7.30 2.04
CA GLN A 494 29.13 6.49 3.14
C GLN A 494 29.33 7.16 4.51
N THR A 495 30.45 7.87 4.69
CA THR A 495 30.78 8.67 5.87
C THR A 495 29.72 9.71 6.25
N GLU A 496 29.10 10.41 5.30
CA GLU A 496 28.08 11.43 5.59
C GLU A 496 26.75 10.79 5.99
N MET A 497 26.38 9.69 5.32
CA MET A 497 25.23 8.87 5.70
C MET A 497 25.42 8.31 7.12
N ASP A 498 26.60 7.79 7.44
CA ASP A 498 26.94 7.27 8.76
C ASP A 498 26.91 8.39 9.83
N GLN A 499 27.34 9.62 9.47
CA GLN A 499 27.32 10.79 10.36
C GLN A 499 25.90 11.31 10.65
N SER A 500 24.93 11.09 9.76
CA SER A 500 23.54 11.48 9.99
C SER A 500 22.92 10.78 11.21
N GLY A 501 23.44 9.59 11.57
CA GLY A 501 22.84 8.72 12.59
C GLY A 501 21.48 8.15 12.18
N ARG A 502 21.06 8.35 10.92
CA ARG A 502 19.79 7.88 10.39
C ARG A 502 19.91 6.53 9.72
N THR A 503 18.86 5.72 9.82
CA THR A 503 18.81 4.39 9.22
C THR A 503 17.47 4.12 8.54
N TRP A 504 17.43 3.13 7.65
CA TRP A 504 16.19 2.63 7.04
C TRP A 504 15.24 1.96 8.05
N GLU A 505 15.67 1.67 9.27
CA GLU A 505 14.79 1.13 10.33
C GLU A 505 13.92 2.22 10.97
N GLN A 506 14.48 3.42 11.11
CA GLN A 506 13.79 4.57 11.68
C GLN A 506 12.63 5.04 10.81
N TYR A 507 11.74 5.83 11.40
CA TYR A 507 10.55 6.37 10.75
C TYR A 507 10.86 7.72 10.08
N HIS A 508 10.63 7.76 8.77
CA HIS A 508 10.93 8.88 7.87
C HIS A 508 9.74 9.14 6.93
N PRO A 509 8.63 9.75 7.39
CA PRO A 509 7.42 9.91 6.59
C PRO A 509 7.61 10.74 5.32
N GLN A 510 8.66 11.56 5.24
CA GLN A 510 9.02 12.30 4.03
C GLN A 510 9.24 11.39 2.82
N THR A 511 9.58 10.12 3.03
CA THR A 511 9.70 9.14 1.93
C THR A 511 8.36 8.94 1.20
N ASN A 512 7.22 8.99 1.91
CA ASN A 512 5.90 8.90 1.31
C ASN A 512 5.58 10.13 0.44
N LEU A 513 6.00 11.34 0.85
CA LEU A 513 5.82 12.57 0.07
C LEU A 513 6.56 12.51 -1.27
N VAL A 514 7.79 12.00 -1.27
CA VAL A 514 8.61 11.82 -2.48
C VAL A 514 7.93 10.85 -3.47
N TRP A 515 7.23 9.83 -2.98
CA TRP A 515 6.43 8.96 -3.84
C TRP A 515 5.12 9.59 -4.30
N LEU A 516 4.43 10.35 -3.44
CA LEU A 516 3.23 11.10 -3.82
C LEU A 516 3.51 12.12 -4.93
N HIS A 517 4.71 12.71 -4.95
CA HIS A 517 5.20 13.52 -6.07
C HIS A 517 5.14 12.75 -7.40
N LEU A 518 5.70 11.53 -7.44
CA LEU A 518 5.67 10.69 -8.65
C LEU A 518 4.24 10.40 -9.08
N ILE A 519 3.38 10.01 -8.13
CA ILE A 519 2.00 9.63 -8.43
C ILE A 519 1.23 10.82 -9.01
N LEU A 520 1.33 12.00 -8.38
CA LEU A 520 0.67 13.20 -8.88
C LEU A 520 1.22 13.61 -10.24
N TYR A 521 2.54 13.66 -10.39
CA TYR A 521 3.22 14.01 -11.64
C TYR A 521 2.71 13.15 -12.80
N LYS A 522 2.70 11.82 -12.60
CA LYS A 522 2.26 10.87 -13.63
C LYS A 522 0.78 10.97 -13.95
N LEU A 523 -0.07 11.22 -12.94
CA LEU A 523 -1.49 11.44 -13.15
C LEU A 523 -1.76 12.74 -13.93
N LEU A 524 -1.09 13.83 -13.57
CA LEU A 524 -1.25 15.14 -14.22
C LEU A 524 -0.81 15.15 -15.67
N GLU A 525 0.20 14.35 -16.05
CA GLU A 525 0.59 14.12 -17.45
C GLU A 525 -0.57 13.56 -18.30
N GLN A 526 -1.54 12.86 -17.70
CA GLN A 526 -2.67 12.25 -18.43
C GLN A 526 -3.89 13.16 -18.55
N VAL A 527 -3.99 14.21 -17.73
CA VAL A 527 -5.25 14.95 -17.55
C VAL A 527 -5.62 15.75 -18.79
N TYR A 528 -6.87 15.62 -19.23
CA TYR A 528 -7.47 16.52 -20.21
C TYR A 528 -7.93 17.79 -19.52
N TRP A 529 -7.07 18.81 -19.61
CA TRP A 529 -7.21 20.00 -18.80
C TRP A 529 -8.47 20.81 -19.12
N PRO A 530 -9.31 21.10 -18.10
CA PRO A 530 -10.49 21.94 -18.24
C PRO A 530 -10.23 23.32 -18.86
N SER A 531 -9.02 23.85 -18.68
CA SER A 531 -8.58 25.13 -19.24
C SER A 531 -8.40 25.13 -20.76
N GLN A 532 -8.24 23.97 -21.40
CA GLN A 532 -7.97 23.86 -22.83
C GLN A 532 -9.22 24.02 -23.70
N TRP A 533 -10.42 23.99 -23.11
CA TRP A 533 -11.69 24.07 -23.84
C TRP A 533 -12.55 25.24 -23.37
N LYS A 534 -13.40 25.73 -24.29
CA LYS A 534 -14.29 26.86 -24.03
C LYS A 534 -15.33 26.48 -22.98
N ALA A 535 -15.55 27.38 -22.01
CA ALA A 535 -16.56 27.20 -20.99
C ALA A 535 -17.96 27.07 -21.61
N PRO A 536 -18.81 26.14 -21.12
CA PRO A 536 -20.21 26.04 -21.50
C PRO A 536 -20.97 27.34 -21.18
N SER A 537 -22.09 27.59 -21.87
CA SER A 537 -22.87 28.81 -21.64
C SER A 537 -23.54 28.79 -20.27
N ARG A 538 -23.22 29.75 -19.40
CA ARG A 538 -23.84 29.88 -18.06
C ARG A 538 -25.38 29.91 -18.09
N ASN A 539 -25.95 30.55 -19.12
CA ASN A 539 -27.41 30.74 -19.22
C ASN A 539 -28.13 29.57 -19.91
N LYS A 540 -27.46 28.89 -20.85
CA LYS A 540 -28.07 27.78 -21.61
C LYS A 540 -27.75 26.40 -21.05
N GLN A 541 -26.60 26.24 -20.40
CA GLN A 541 -26.04 24.98 -19.92
C GLN A 541 -25.51 25.16 -18.49
N LYS A 542 -26.40 25.54 -17.58
CA LYS A 542 -26.04 25.89 -16.20
C LYS A 542 -25.30 24.76 -15.48
N GLN A 543 -25.75 23.51 -15.63
CA GLN A 543 -25.13 22.33 -14.99
C GLN A 543 -23.71 22.09 -15.48
N GLU A 544 -23.50 22.06 -16.80
CA GLU A 544 -22.18 21.87 -17.42
C GLU A 544 -21.23 23.01 -17.07
N TYR A 545 -21.73 24.24 -16.97
CA TYR A 545 -20.94 25.40 -16.54
C TYR A 545 -20.43 25.23 -15.09
N VAL A 546 -21.28 24.75 -14.17
CA VAL A 546 -20.88 24.49 -12.78
C VAL A 546 -19.81 23.39 -12.74
N LEU A 547 -20.01 22.29 -13.46
CA LEU A 547 -19.03 21.21 -13.57
C LEU A 547 -17.69 21.69 -14.15
N HIS A 548 -17.71 22.49 -15.22
CA HIS A 548 -16.50 23.07 -15.79
C HIS A 548 -15.76 23.98 -14.81
N LYS A 549 -16.50 24.83 -14.08
CA LYS A 549 -15.90 25.72 -13.08
C LYS A 549 -15.21 24.91 -11.96
N ARG A 550 -15.89 23.89 -11.43
CA ARG A 550 -15.36 23.01 -10.39
C ARG A 550 -14.16 22.21 -10.91
N ALA A 551 -14.24 21.65 -12.11
CA ALA A 551 -13.13 20.96 -12.75
C ALA A 551 -11.88 21.85 -12.89
N LYS A 552 -12.05 23.13 -13.28
CA LYS A 552 -10.93 24.10 -13.33
C LYS A 552 -10.34 24.41 -11.96
N GLU A 553 -11.17 24.48 -10.94
CA GLU A 553 -10.75 24.69 -9.55
C GLU A 553 -9.92 23.51 -9.04
N LEU A 554 -10.41 22.28 -9.18
CA LEU A 554 -9.68 21.06 -8.81
C LEU A 554 -8.33 20.98 -9.53
N GLY A 555 -8.30 21.30 -10.83
CA GLY A 555 -7.05 21.35 -11.60
C GLY A 555 -6.04 22.36 -11.06
N LYS A 556 -6.47 23.55 -10.65
CA LYS A 556 -5.58 24.54 -10.02
C LYS A 556 -5.04 24.06 -8.67
N ILE A 557 -5.89 23.40 -7.88
CA ILE A 557 -5.49 22.86 -6.58
C ILE A 557 -4.45 21.75 -6.77
N LEU A 558 -4.65 20.81 -7.70
CA LEU A 558 -3.66 19.76 -7.95
C LEU A 558 -2.32 20.32 -8.42
N LEU A 559 -2.29 21.40 -9.21
CA LEU A 559 -1.04 22.07 -9.56
C LEU A 559 -0.37 22.72 -8.33
N LYS A 560 -1.15 23.36 -7.44
CA LYS A 560 -0.63 23.88 -6.16
C LYS A 560 -0.07 22.74 -5.28
N VAL A 561 -0.72 21.58 -5.25
CA VAL A 561 -0.23 20.39 -4.52
C VAL A 561 1.05 19.85 -5.16
N GLN A 562 1.15 19.85 -6.49
CA GLN A 562 2.37 19.47 -7.21
C GLN A 562 3.55 20.37 -6.80
N ASP A 563 3.33 21.67 -6.61
CA ASP A 563 4.37 22.60 -6.13
C ASP A 563 4.81 22.28 -4.70
N PHE A 564 3.86 21.87 -3.82
CA PHE A 564 4.19 21.45 -2.46
C PHE A 564 4.95 20.12 -2.41
N LEU A 565 4.68 19.22 -3.35
CA LEU A 565 5.33 17.92 -3.47
C LEU A 565 6.59 17.97 -4.35
N ASP A 566 6.95 19.12 -4.91
CA ASP A 566 8.18 19.21 -5.69
C ASP A 566 9.38 18.82 -4.81
N PRO A 567 10.33 18.00 -5.30
CA PRO A 567 11.49 17.57 -4.52
C PRO A 567 12.32 18.72 -3.94
N SER A 568 12.29 19.91 -4.56
CA SER A 568 12.96 21.11 -4.03
C SER A 568 12.19 21.83 -2.90
N ALA A 569 10.91 21.51 -2.71
CA ALA A 569 10.01 22.14 -1.75
C ALA A 569 9.65 21.23 -0.56
N ILE A 570 9.65 19.91 -0.74
CA ILE A 570 9.39 18.92 0.31
C ILE A 570 10.26 19.23 1.54
N ILE A 571 9.67 19.14 2.74
CA ILE A 571 10.26 19.50 4.05
C ILE A 571 10.44 21.03 4.23
N GLY A 572 10.99 21.72 3.24
CA GLY A 572 11.25 23.16 3.29
C GLY A 572 9.98 24.02 3.40
N ASN A 573 8.83 23.51 2.96
CA ASN A 573 7.53 24.17 3.05
C ASN A 573 6.72 23.84 4.31
N GLY A 574 7.27 23.04 5.23
CA GLY A 574 6.62 22.64 6.48
C GLY A 574 5.70 21.41 6.38
N ILE A 575 5.56 20.80 5.20
CA ILE A 575 4.85 19.52 5.02
C ILE A 575 5.89 18.40 5.08
N CYS A 576 5.78 17.55 6.10
CA CYS A 576 6.77 16.50 6.40
C CYS A 576 6.20 15.08 6.27
N SER A 577 4.89 14.92 6.16
CA SER A 577 4.18 13.64 6.08
C SER A 577 2.93 13.71 5.20
N ALA A 578 2.39 12.55 4.80
CA ALA A 578 1.09 12.52 4.13
C ALA A 578 -0.03 13.02 5.05
N GLY A 579 0.10 12.79 6.37
CA GLY A 579 -0.74 13.41 7.41
C GLY A 579 -0.79 14.93 7.33
N ASP A 580 0.37 15.61 7.26
CA ASP A 580 0.45 17.07 7.13
C ASP A 580 -0.26 17.58 5.87
N LEU A 581 -0.12 16.84 4.76
CA LEU A 581 -0.79 17.18 3.51
C LEU A 581 -2.32 17.07 3.63
N VAL A 582 -2.82 16.08 4.38
CA VAL A 582 -4.26 15.97 4.71
C VAL A 582 -4.71 17.12 5.61
N VAL A 583 -3.91 17.51 6.60
CA VAL A 583 -4.22 18.66 7.48
C VAL A 583 -4.30 19.95 6.66
N LEU A 584 -3.35 20.20 5.76
CA LEU A 584 -3.39 21.33 4.83
C LEU A 584 -4.64 21.30 3.95
N ALA A 585 -5.01 20.13 3.42
CA ALA A 585 -6.21 19.96 2.60
C ALA A 585 -7.50 20.29 3.35
N LEU A 586 -7.59 19.97 4.64
CA LEU A 586 -8.71 20.35 5.50
C LEU A 586 -8.70 21.85 5.82
N GLN A 587 -7.52 22.45 6.02
CA GLN A 587 -7.37 23.88 6.29
C GLN A 587 -7.78 24.75 5.09
N GLU A 588 -7.44 24.29 3.89
CA GLU A 588 -7.75 24.98 2.64
C GLU A 588 -9.13 24.57 2.06
N GLU A 589 -9.90 23.76 2.79
CA GLU A 589 -11.23 23.25 2.39
C GLU A 589 -11.23 22.47 1.05
N TRP A 590 -10.11 21.85 0.71
CA TRP A 590 -10.01 20.95 -0.46
C TRP A 590 -10.69 19.61 -0.18
N LEU A 591 -10.58 19.14 1.06
CA LEU A 591 -11.25 17.95 1.57
C LEU A 591 -12.18 18.31 2.73
N GLY A 592 -13.25 17.53 2.87
CA GLY A 592 -14.15 17.57 4.02
C GLY A 592 -13.67 16.65 5.14
N VAL A 593 -14.11 16.90 6.37
CA VAL A 593 -13.79 16.02 7.52
C VAL A 593 -14.36 14.62 7.29
N GLU A 594 -15.52 14.52 6.64
CA GLU A 594 -16.16 13.26 6.26
C GLU A 594 -15.35 12.44 5.26
N ASP A 595 -14.47 13.06 4.48
CA ASP A 595 -13.60 12.36 3.52
C ASP A 595 -12.48 11.62 4.26
N VAL A 596 -12.01 12.19 5.38
CA VAL A 596 -10.99 11.59 6.23
C VAL A 596 -11.59 10.48 7.11
N VAL A 597 -12.74 10.78 7.73
CA VAL A 597 -13.41 9.90 8.69
C VAL A 597 -14.15 8.74 8.02
N GLY A 598 -14.55 8.90 6.76
CA GLY A 598 -15.39 7.97 6.05
C GLY A 598 -16.87 8.19 6.35
N ARG A 599 -17.70 8.22 5.29
CA ARG A 599 -19.16 8.26 5.45
C ARG A 599 -19.63 6.93 6.04
N HIS A 600 -20.26 6.98 7.21
CA HIS A 600 -20.97 5.82 7.75
C HIS A 600 -22.10 5.44 6.78
N CYS A 601 -21.95 4.33 6.06
CA CYS A 601 -23.04 3.71 5.33
C CYS A 601 -24.00 3.02 6.32
N GLY A 602 -24.82 3.82 7.00
CA GLY A 602 -25.85 3.34 7.92
C GLY A 602 -26.77 4.50 8.27
N GLY A 603 -28.01 4.45 7.80
CA GLY A 603 -28.96 5.56 7.92
C GLY A 603 -29.19 6.02 9.36
N GLY A 604 -29.34 7.33 9.54
CA GLY A 604 -29.94 7.96 10.73
C GLY A 604 -29.40 7.44 12.06
N GLY A 605 -28.10 7.54 12.29
CA GLY A 605 -27.45 7.16 13.55
C GLY A 605 -26.62 8.31 14.10
N ASP A 606 -27.21 8.99 15.09
CA ASP A 606 -26.67 9.90 16.10
C ASP A 606 -25.20 10.39 15.96
N GLU A 607 -25.01 11.68 15.65
CA GLU A 607 -23.72 12.38 15.74
C GLU A 607 -23.05 12.24 17.12
N SER A 608 -23.80 11.85 18.17
CA SER A 608 -23.28 11.62 19.52
C SER A 608 -22.30 10.44 19.64
N ALA A 609 -22.41 9.44 18.76
CA ALA A 609 -21.51 8.28 18.78
C ALA A 609 -20.10 8.62 18.26
N LEU A 610 -20.02 9.53 17.27
CA LEU A 610 -18.77 10.10 16.78
C LEU A 610 -18.07 10.93 17.87
N VAL A 611 -18.83 11.68 18.67
CA VAL A 611 -18.30 12.45 19.81
C VAL A 611 -17.79 11.51 20.92
N SER A 612 -18.52 10.42 21.20
CA SER A 612 -18.11 9.47 22.24
C SER A 612 -16.83 8.68 21.87
N GLN A 613 -16.61 8.35 20.59
CA GLN A 613 -15.34 7.76 20.13
C GLN A 613 -14.18 8.78 20.12
N LEU A 614 -14.49 10.06 19.92
CA LEU A 614 -13.52 11.16 20.02
C LEU A 614 -13.15 11.50 21.47
N GLU A 615 -14.04 11.24 22.43
CA GLU A 615 -13.81 11.46 23.87
C GLU A 615 -13.14 10.27 24.58
N GLY A 616 -13.25 9.06 24.04
CA GLY A 616 -12.65 7.85 24.62
C GLY A 616 -11.14 7.66 24.38
N LEU A 617 -10.51 8.55 23.60
CA LEU A 617 -9.06 8.65 23.47
C LEU A 617 -8.56 9.72 24.45
N GLU A 618 -8.57 9.39 25.74
CA GLU A 618 -7.78 10.13 26.73
C GLU A 618 -6.29 9.87 26.41
N LEU A 619 -5.58 10.95 26.09
CA LEU A 619 -4.11 11.02 25.93
C LEU A 619 -3.38 10.76 27.25
#